data_AF-A0A3C1EQF4-F1
#
_entry.id   AF-A0A3C1EQF4-F1
#
_cell.length_a   1.000
_cell.length_b   1.000
_cell.length_c   1.000
_cell.angle_alpha   90.00
_cell.angle_beta   90.00
_cell.angle_gamma   90.00
#
_symmetry.space_group_name_H-M   'P 1'
#
loop_
_entity.id
_entity.type
_entity.pdbx_description
1 polymer ?
#
loop_
_entity_poly.entity_id
_entity_poly.type
_entity_poly.pdbx_seq_one_letter_code
_entity_poly.pdbx_strand_id
1 'polypeptide(L)'
;MTEQELRKKALDLCHAVLRAELPLDEFNKQWPVEADAYNFLFKVYEDLEDGVEHAPGCFFRNGVNFDSWRKSNIHWTITLDAELLGSDKPLDMLERCHDSITAKAGMPDVQKAIAEWFKSEEENK
;
A
#
# COMPACT_ATOMS: atom_id res chain seq x y z
N MET A 1 -16.59 -4.38 11.05
CA MET A 1 -16.59 -4.26 9.57
C MET A 1 -16.35 -5.64 8.96
N THR A 2 -16.83 -5.90 7.75
CA THR A 2 -16.50 -7.11 6.98
C THR A 2 -15.11 -6.99 6.36
N GLU A 3 -14.52 -8.11 5.92
CA GLU A 3 -13.23 -8.10 5.22
C GLU A 3 -13.22 -7.16 3.99
N GLN A 4 -14.32 -7.14 3.23
CA GLN A 4 -14.45 -6.26 2.06
C GLN A 4 -14.52 -4.78 2.46
N GLU A 5 -15.19 -4.45 3.57
CA GLU A 5 -15.23 -3.09 4.09
C GLU A 5 -13.86 -2.64 4.60
N LEU A 6 -13.12 -3.53 5.28
CA LEU A 6 -11.75 -3.26 5.75
C LEU A 6 -10.81 -3.01 4.57
N ARG A 7 -10.84 -3.89 3.56
CA ARG A 7 -10.06 -3.73 2.33
C ARG A 7 -10.37 -2.41 1.63
N LYS A 8 -11.65 -2.07 1.48
CA LYS A 8 -12.06 -0.80 0.87
C LYS A 8 -11.53 0.40 1.66
N LYS A 9 -11.62 0.36 2.99
CA LYS A 9 -11.11 1.42 3.85
C LYS A 9 -9.59 1.57 3.75
N ALA A 10 -8.84 0.46 3.72
CA ALA A 10 -7.40 0.46 3.50
C ALA A 10 -7.04 1.06 2.13
N LEU A 11 -7.74 0.68 1.06
CA LEU A 11 -7.54 1.23 -0.27
C LEU A 11 -7.78 2.75 -0.34
N ASP A 12 -8.85 3.23 0.30
CA ASP A 12 -9.14 4.66 0.40
C ASP A 12 -7.99 5.41 1.11
N LEU A 13 -7.41 4.81 2.15
CA LEU A 13 -6.26 5.36 2.87
C LEU A 13 -4.99 5.34 2.02
N CYS A 14 -4.70 4.26 1.27
CA CYS A 14 -3.58 4.24 0.31
C CYS A 14 -3.64 5.44 -0.63
N HIS A 15 -4.81 5.71 -1.21
CA HIS A 15 -4.99 6.84 -2.10
C HIS A 15 -4.81 8.21 -1.41
N ALA A 16 -5.23 8.35 -0.15
CA ALA A 16 -5.01 9.58 0.62
C ALA A 16 -3.53 9.81 0.94
N VAL A 17 -2.80 8.75 1.32
CA VAL A 17 -1.35 8.82 1.60
C VAL A 17 -0.55 9.10 0.33
N LEU A 18 -0.89 8.47 -0.80
CA LEU A 18 -0.24 8.75 -2.09
C LEU A 18 -0.39 10.22 -2.51
N ARG A 19 -1.51 10.86 -2.18
CA ARG A 19 -1.74 12.30 -2.42
C ARG A 19 -1.12 13.21 -1.37
N ALA A 20 -0.50 12.65 -0.33
CA ALA A 20 0.05 13.38 0.82
C ALA A 20 -0.99 14.27 1.51
N GLU A 21 -2.25 13.81 1.57
CA GLU A 21 -3.39 14.56 2.11
C GLU A 21 -3.65 14.27 3.59
N LEU A 22 -2.94 13.31 4.18
CA LEU A 22 -3.29 12.72 5.46
C LEU A 22 -2.15 12.86 6.47
N PRO A 23 -2.32 13.62 7.57
CA PRO A 23 -1.36 13.64 8.66
C PRO A 23 -1.46 12.37 9.52
N LEU A 24 -0.38 12.03 10.23
CA LEU A 24 -0.25 10.77 11.00
C LEU A 24 -1.36 10.57 12.03
N ASP A 25 -1.73 11.63 12.75
CA ASP A 25 -2.74 11.56 13.79
C ASP A 25 -4.16 11.32 13.21
N GLU A 26 -4.43 11.83 12.00
CA GLU A 26 -5.67 11.54 11.29
C GLU A 26 -5.66 10.15 10.67
N PHE A 27 -4.52 9.69 10.13
CA PHE A 27 -4.36 8.32 9.66
C PHE A 27 -4.67 7.30 10.76
N ASN A 28 -4.05 7.45 11.93
CA ASN A 28 -4.24 6.54 13.07
C ASN A 28 -5.69 6.53 13.59
N LYS A 29 -6.42 7.63 13.47
CA LYS A 29 -7.86 7.69 13.82
C LYS A 29 -8.74 7.01 12.78
N GLN A 30 -8.31 6.99 11.52
CA GLN A 30 -9.09 6.45 10.40
C GLN A 30 -8.80 4.97 10.11
N TRP A 31 -7.66 4.45 10.56
CA TRP A 31 -7.32 3.04 10.40
C TRP A 31 -8.29 2.15 11.21
N PRO A 32 -8.93 1.15 10.58
CA PRO A 32 -9.79 0.22 11.29
C PRO A 32 -8.96 -0.84 12.01
N VAL A 33 -8.87 -0.78 13.34
CA VAL A 33 -8.05 -1.69 14.18
C VAL A 33 -8.35 -3.18 13.93
N GLU A 34 -9.57 -3.53 13.51
CA GLU A 34 -9.91 -4.92 13.16
C GLU A 34 -9.16 -5.44 11.92
N ALA A 35 -8.59 -4.55 11.10
CA ALA A 35 -7.74 -4.92 9.97
C ALA A 35 -6.43 -5.59 10.42
N ASP A 36 -5.95 -5.28 11.62
CA ASP A 36 -4.69 -5.82 12.16
C ASP A 36 -4.75 -7.34 12.36
N ALA A 37 -5.94 -7.93 12.38
CA ALA A 37 -6.15 -9.38 12.43
C ALA A 37 -5.74 -10.10 11.13
N TYR A 38 -5.51 -9.36 10.04
CA TYR A 38 -5.14 -9.89 8.73
C TYR A 38 -3.71 -9.46 8.38
N ASN A 39 -2.81 -10.43 8.23
CA ASN A 39 -1.39 -10.17 7.96
C ASN A 39 -1.16 -9.17 6.81
N PHE A 40 -1.86 -9.35 5.67
CA PHE A 40 -1.71 -8.45 4.54
C PHE A 40 -2.13 -7.02 4.88
N LEU A 41 -3.26 -6.83 5.58
CA LEU A 41 -3.72 -5.49 5.94
C LEU A 41 -2.81 -4.85 7.00
N PHE A 42 -2.22 -5.64 7.90
CA PHE A 42 -1.22 -5.14 8.85
C PHE A 42 0.05 -4.67 8.14
N LYS A 43 0.53 -5.39 7.12
CA LYS A 43 1.66 -4.91 6.28
C LYS A 43 1.32 -3.59 5.59
N VAL A 44 0.13 -3.50 5.00
CA VAL A 44 -0.37 -2.25 4.41
C VAL A 44 -0.39 -1.13 5.44
N TYR A 45 -0.81 -1.39 6.69
CA TYR A 45 -0.73 -0.40 7.76
C TYR A 45 0.70 0.12 7.95
N GLU A 46 1.68 -0.79 8.08
CA GLU A 46 3.09 -0.44 8.27
C GLU A 46 3.62 0.42 7.10
N ASP A 47 3.30 0.03 5.85
CA ASP A 47 3.70 0.77 4.65
C ASP A 47 3.02 2.16 4.55
N LEU A 48 1.77 2.27 4.97
CA LEU A 48 1.04 3.55 5.02
C LEU A 48 1.54 4.45 6.15
N GLU A 49 1.83 3.89 7.32
CA GLU A 49 2.40 4.63 8.45
C GLU A 49 3.74 5.24 8.06
N ASP A 50 4.66 4.44 7.49
CA ASP A 50 5.94 4.91 6.93
C ASP A 50 5.70 5.99 5.85
N GLY A 51 4.72 5.76 4.97
CA GLY A 51 4.24 6.74 4.00
C GLY A 51 3.86 8.09 4.59
N VAL A 52 3.06 8.09 5.64
CA VAL A 52 2.57 9.33 6.27
C VAL A 52 3.68 10.03 7.06
N GLU A 53 4.56 9.28 7.71
CA GLU A 53 5.71 9.83 8.45
C GLU A 53 6.75 10.47 7.52
N HIS A 54 6.96 9.89 6.34
CA HIS A 54 8.04 10.25 5.43
C HIS A 54 7.62 10.94 4.13
N ALA A 55 6.33 10.99 3.79
CA ALA A 55 5.85 11.83 2.71
C ALA A 55 6.27 13.29 2.98
N PRO A 56 6.88 13.99 2.01
CA PRO A 56 7.41 15.31 2.28
C PRO A 56 6.27 16.28 2.62
N GLY A 57 6.09 16.64 3.89
CA GLY A 57 5.52 17.93 4.30
C GLY A 57 4.04 17.98 4.68
N CYS A 58 3.69 17.52 5.88
CA CYS A 58 2.69 18.20 6.72
C CYS A 58 3.31 19.16 7.76
N PHE A 59 4.64 19.14 7.94
CA PHE A 59 5.26 19.83 9.08
C PHE A 59 5.91 21.20 8.80
N PHE A 60 6.39 21.54 7.57
CA PHE A 60 7.04 22.84 7.36
C PHE A 60 6.89 23.45 5.93
N ARG A 61 6.42 24.71 5.92
CA ARG A 61 6.48 25.86 4.98
C ARG A 61 6.87 25.76 3.49
N ASN A 62 7.37 24.65 2.93
CA ASN A 62 7.81 24.57 1.53
C ASN A 62 7.07 23.52 0.67
N GLY A 63 5.97 22.96 1.17
CA GLY A 63 5.10 22.06 0.42
C GLY A 63 5.72 20.70 0.09
N VAL A 64 4.87 19.77 -0.37
CA VAL A 64 5.27 18.43 -0.79
C VAL A 64 6.08 18.51 -2.08
N ASN A 65 7.33 18.04 -2.07
CA ASN A 65 8.06 17.78 -3.31
C ASN A 65 7.52 16.50 -3.95
N PHE A 66 6.40 16.65 -4.68
CA PHE A 66 5.72 15.53 -5.34
C PHE A 66 6.61 14.78 -6.33
N ASP A 67 7.60 15.44 -6.94
CA ASP A 67 8.51 14.78 -7.87
C ASP A 67 9.49 13.84 -7.16
N SER A 68 9.95 14.21 -5.96
CA SER A 68 10.77 13.33 -5.13
C SER A 68 9.91 12.23 -4.50
N TRP A 69 8.71 12.57 -4.05
CA TRP A 69 7.76 11.62 -3.44
C TRP A 69 7.42 10.48 -4.40
N ARG A 70 7.01 10.79 -5.64
CA ARG A 70 6.68 9.81 -6.67
C ARG A 70 7.84 8.90 -7.10
N LYS A 71 9.08 9.27 -6.80
CA LYS A 71 10.28 8.48 -7.12
C LYS A 71 10.78 7.66 -5.92
N SER A 72 10.14 7.81 -4.76
CA SER A 72 10.51 7.09 -3.55
C SER A 72 10.04 5.64 -3.59
N ASN A 73 10.78 4.76 -2.90
CA ASN A 73 10.36 3.37 -2.71
C ASN A 73 9.03 3.28 -1.96
N ILE A 74 8.81 4.18 -1.00
CA ILE A 74 7.61 4.23 -0.17
C ILE A 74 6.37 4.50 -1.03
N HIS A 75 6.39 5.53 -1.88
CA HIS A 75 5.29 5.78 -2.83
C HIS A 75 5.06 4.57 -3.74
N TRP A 76 6.13 3.91 -4.20
CA TRP A 76 6.01 2.73 -5.04
C TRP A 76 5.34 1.56 -4.30
N THR A 77 5.74 1.27 -3.06
CA THR A 77 5.13 0.22 -2.23
C THR A 77 3.64 0.50 -1.99
N ILE A 78 3.27 1.71 -1.61
CA ILE A 78 1.85 2.07 -1.39
C ILE A 78 1.04 1.98 -2.70
N THR A 79 1.68 2.21 -3.84
CA THR A 79 1.03 2.00 -5.15
C THR A 79 0.79 0.52 -5.40
N LEU A 80 1.74 -0.35 -5.07
CA LEU A 80 1.57 -1.80 -5.09
C LEU A 80 0.42 -2.24 -4.19
N ASP A 81 0.36 -1.75 -2.95
CA ASP A 81 -0.71 -2.08 -2.01
C ASP A 81 -2.09 -1.68 -2.54
N ALA A 82 -2.22 -0.47 -3.10
CA ALA A 82 -3.47 -0.01 -3.68
C ALA A 82 -3.94 -0.92 -4.82
N GLU A 83 -3.03 -1.32 -5.71
CA GLU A 83 -3.35 -2.23 -6.83
C GLU A 83 -3.72 -3.64 -6.33
N LEU A 84 -3.02 -4.16 -5.32
CA LEU A 84 -3.34 -5.46 -4.71
C LEU A 84 -4.70 -5.42 -4.00
N LEU A 85 -4.96 -4.39 -3.20
CA LEU A 85 -6.25 -4.17 -2.51
C LEU A 85 -7.40 -3.96 -3.49
N GLY A 86 -7.15 -3.40 -4.68
CA GLY A 86 -8.12 -3.23 -5.75
C GLY A 86 -8.51 -4.53 -6.47
N SER A 87 -7.74 -5.61 -6.29
CA SER A 87 -8.04 -6.91 -6.90
C SER A 87 -9.17 -7.67 -6.17
N ASP A 88 -9.67 -8.74 -6.77
CA ASP A 88 -10.65 -9.67 -6.18
C ASP A 88 -10.00 -10.90 -5.52
N LYS A 89 -8.67 -10.90 -5.38
CA LYS A 89 -7.93 -12.07 -4.88
C LYS A 89 -7.97 -12.17 -3.36
N PRO A 90 -7.92 -13.39 -2.79
CA PRO A 90 -7.83 -13.61 -1.34
C PRO A 90 -6.63 -12.91 -0.69
N LEU A 91 -6.78 -12.47 0.57
CA LEU A 91 -5.74 -11.71 1.29
C LEU A 91 -4.42 -12.49 1.45
N ASP A 92 -4.46 -13.81 1.64
CA ASP A 92 -3.25 -14.64 1.73
C ASP A 92 -2.46 -14.65 0.42
N MET A 93 -3.17 -14.59 -0.71
CA MET A 93 -2.56 -14.53 -2.03
C MET A 93 -1.96 -13.14 -2.30
N LEU A 94 -2.57 -12.08 -1.77
CA LEU A 94 -2.01 -10.73 -1.83
C LEU A 94 -0.75 -10.59 -1.00
N GLU A 95 -0.74 -11.16 0.21
CA GLU A 95 0.45 -11.17 1.07
C GLU A 95 1.66 -11.79 0.36
N ARG A 96 1.48 -12.97 -0.25
CA ARG A 96 2.55 -13.63 -1.01
C ARG A 96 3.00 -12.82 -2.23
N CYS A 97 2.06 -12.17 -2.92
CA CYS A 97 2.35 -11.31 -4.07
C CYS A 97 3.19 -10.10 -3.64
N HIS A 98 2.73 -9.41 -2.61
CA HIS A 98 3.41 -8.27 -1.99
C HIS A 98 4.85 -8.65 -1.63
N ASP A 99 5.03 -9.68 -0.80
CA ASP A 99 6.35 -10.09 -0.29
C ASP A 99 7.29 -10.53 -1.41
N SER A 100 6.75 -11.19 -2.45
CA SER A 100 7.56 -11.59 -3.61
C SER A 100 8.01 -10.40 -4.45
N ILE A 101 7.16 -9.38 -4.60
CA ILE A 101 7.47 -8.20 -5.41
C ILE A 101 8.41 -7.26 -4.66
N THR A 102 8.18 -7.01 -3.37
CA THR A 102 9.01 -6.11 -2.54
C THR A 102 10.38 -6.71 -2.20
N ALA A 103 10.52 -8.03 -2.18
CA ALA A 103 11.83 -8.70 -2.01
C ALA A 103 12.74 -8.58 -3.24
N LYS A 104 12.22 -8.22 -4.42
CA LYS A 104 13.03 -8.04 -5.63
C LYS A 104 13.77 -6.71 -5.56
N ALA A 105 15.03 -6.69 -5.98
CA ALA A 105 15.77 -5.44 -6.11
C ALA A 105 15.19 -4.59 -7.25
N GLY A 106 14.83 -3.34 -6.92
CA GLY A 106 14.32 -2.35 -7.87
C GLY A 106 12.81 -2.13 -7.78
N MET A 107 12.33 -1.07 -8.43
CA MET A 107 10.91 -0.69 -8.49
C MET A 107 10.39 -0.98 -9.91
N PRO A 108 10.04 -2.23 -10.25
CA PRO A 108 9.43 -2.53 -11.54
C PRO A 108 8.09 -1.80 -11.69
N ASP A 109 7.58 -1.74 -12.91
CA ASP A 109 6.20 -1.32 -13.13
C ASP A 109 5.24 -2.20 -12.30
N VAL A 110 4.43 -1.58 -11.46
CA VAL A 110 3.59 -2.28 -10.45
C VAL A 110 2.62 -3.23 -11.15
N GLN A 111 1.87 -2.74 -12.13
CA GLN A 111 0.85 -3.53 -12.82
C GLN A 111 1.46 -4.72 -13.56
N LYS A 112 2.60 -4.51 -14.23
CA LYS A 112 3.35 -5.58 -14.85
C LYS A 112 3.84 -6.61 -13.83
N ALA A 113 4.42 -6.17 -12.71
CA ALA A 113 4.95 -7.05 -11.68
C ALA A 113 3.85 -7.94 -11.07
N ILE A 114 2.68 -7.35 -10.77
CA ILE A 114 1.51 -8.06 -10.27
C ILE A 114 1.01 -9.08 -11.31
N ALA A 115 0.85 -8.67 -12.56
CA ALA A 115 0.36 -9.54 -13.64
C ALA A 115 1.29 -10.75 -13.88
N GLU A 116 2.61 -10.51 -13.90
CA GLU A 116 3.61 -11.57 -14.05
C GLU A 116 3.57 -12.54 -12.85
N TRP A 117 3.45 -12.02 -11.63
CA TRP A 117 3.38 -12.85 -10.43
C TRP A 117 2.13 -13.75 -10.44
N PHE A 118 0.95 -13.18 -10.66
CA PHE A 118 -0.29 -13.96 -10.71
C PHE A 118 -0.29 -15.00 -11.82
N LYS A 119 0.24 -14.66 -13.00
CA LYS A 119 0.40 -15.63 -14.08
C LYS A 119 1.31 -16.80 -13.66
N SER A 120 2.42 -16.52 -12.98
CA SER A 120 3.33 -17.57 -12.50
C SER A 120 2.69 -18.48 -11.44
N GLU A 121 1.82 -17.94 -10.58
CA GLU A 121 1.08 -18.74 -9.58
C GLU A 121 0.00 -19.61 -10.22
N GLU A 122 -0.58 -19.20 -11.35
CA GLU A 122 -1.56 -20.00 -12.09
C GLU A 122 -0.89 -21.14 -12.86
N GLU A 123 0.31 -20.93 -13.40
CA GLU A 123 1.08 -21.95 -14.13
C GLU A 123 1.69 -23.05 -13.22
N ASN A 124 1.84 -22.76 -11.92
CA ASN A 124 2.41 -23.68 -10.93
C ASN A 124 1.35 -24.45 -10.11
N LYS A 125 0.06 -24.31 -10.43
CA LYS A 125 -1.06 -25.04 -9.82
C LYS A 125 -1.52 -26.19 -10.70
#